data_AF-A0A1Q3SHI2-F1
#
_entry.id   AF-A0A1Q3SHI2-F1
#
_cell.length_a   1.000
_cell.length_b   1.000
_cell.length_c   1.000
_cell.angle_alpha   90.00
_cell.angle_beta   90.00
_cell.angle_gamma   90.00
#
_symmetry.space_group_name_H-M   'P 1'
#
loop_
_entity.id
_entity.type
_entity.pdbx_description
1 polymer ?
#
loop_
_entity_poly.entity_id
_entity_poly.type
_entity_poly.pdbx_seq_one_letter_code
_entity_poly.pdbx_strand_id
1 'polypeptide(L)'
;MENTKETERLFPISEYDFYTGVVKNGRQVIMGLLFPYLVAYIFSEDGSLFGREVRDCEYLPPNIQNNFNIYDKVFQENLENQFEAWKNQIGFQPETVKVKVFFDEDFQVGIEEIPEHLKETHEGGSPFKRWLNIVGEISEEEVLDGDWPEETQEEREDREEGLKEWLENGNFVFWWAKDYYMSKDGKVEST
;
A
#
# COMPACT_ATOMS: atom_id res chain seq x y z
N MET A 1 -11.15 -34.63 -12.53
CA MET A 1 -11.34 -33.24 -12.08
C MET A 1 -9.97 -32.60 -12.19
N GLU A 2 -9.72 -31.90 -13.30
CA GLU A 2 -8.52 -31.10 -13.43
C GLU A 2 -8.64 -29.93 -12.46
N ASN A 3 -7.78 -29.92 -11.46
CA ASN A 3 -7.64 -28.79 -10.55
C ASN A 3 -7.02 -27.67 -11.39
N THR A 4 -7.85 -26.80 -11.98
CA THR A 4 -7.40 -25.56 -12.61
C THR A 4 -6.63 -24.80 -11.56
N LYS A 5 -5.29 -24.88 -11.61
CA LYS A 5 -4.42 -23.98 -10.87
C LYS A 5 -4.77 -22.58 -11.35
N GLU A 6 -5.57 -21.86 -10.58
CA GLU A 6 -5.69 -20.42 -10.75
C GLU A 6 -4.27 -19.86 -10.79
N THR A 7 -3.91 -19.29 -11.93
CA THR A 7 -2.64 -18.58 -12.07
C THR A 7 -2.71 -17.38 -11.15
N GLU A 8 -1.87 -17.40 -10.13
CA GLU A 8 -1.75 -16.32 -9.16
C GLU A 8 -1.51 -14.99 -9.90
N ARG A 9 -2.37 -14.00 -9.64
CA ARG A 9 -2.32 -12.69 -10.28
C ARG A 9 -1.04 -11.95 -9.87
N LEU A 10 -0.39 -11.33 -10.86
CA LEU A 10 0.72 -10.40 -10.62
C LEU A 10 0.22 -8.97 -10.77
N PHE A 11 0.60 -8.13 -9.82
CA PHE A 11 0.22 -6.73 -9.71
C PHE A 11 1.42 -5.87 -10.13
N PRO A 12 1.34 -5.17 -11.28
CA PRO A 12 2.42 -4.30 -11.71
C PRO A 12 2.46 -3.04 -10.85
N ILE A 13 3.64 -2.54 -10.49
CA ILE A 13 3.81 -1.30 -9.71
C ILE A 13 4.90 -0.45 -10.36
N SER A 14 4.53 0.75 -10.78
CA SER A 14 5.43 1.76 -11.36
C SER A 14 5.81 2.80 -10.31
N GLU A 15 6.94 3.48 -10.54
CA GLU A 15 7.46 4.54 -9.67
C GLU A 15 6.45 5.68 -9.44
N TYR A 16 6.44 6.17 -8.19
CA TYR A 16 5.66 7.34 -7.74
C TYR A 16 6.39 8.00 -6.55
N ASP A 17 5.75 8.14 -5.38
CA ASP A 17 6.34 8.56 -4.09
C ASP A 17 7.33 7.50 -3.53
N PHE A 18 7.52 6.39 -4.24
CA PHE A 18 8.43 5.30 -3.99
C PHE A 18 9.11 4.91 -5.30
N TYR A 19 10.31 4.34 -5.22
CA TYR A 19 11.05 3.85 -6.37
C TYR A 19 10.73 2.38 -6.63
N THR A 20 10.59 2.02 -7.91
CA THR A 20 10.46 0.62 -8.35
C THR A 20 11.53 0.28 -9.38
N GLY A 21 12.05 -0.94 -9.31
CA GLY A 21 13.07 -1.37 -10.26
C GLY A 21 13.59 -2.77 -10.02
N VAL A 22 14.67 -3.09 -10.72
CA VAL A 22 15.37 -4.37 -10.61
C VAL A 22 16.81 -4.17 -10.13
N VAL A 23 17.36 -5.17 -9.46
CA VAL A 23 18.76 -5.19 -9.00
C VAL A 23 19.57 -6.23 -9.78
N LYS A 24 20.90 -6.22 -9.62
CA LYS A 24 21.86 -7.00 -10.44
C LYS A 24 21.59 -8.50 -10.57
N ASN A 25 20.86 -9.12 -9.65
CA ASN A 25 20.52 -10.54 -9.69
C ASN A 25 19.12 -10.83 -10.28
N GLY A 26 18.49 -9.85 -10.92
CA GLY A 26 17.15 -9.97 -11.53
C GLY A 26 15.99 -9.88 -10.54
N ARG A 27 16.26 -9.65 -9.25
CA ARG A 27 15.20 -9.41 -8.26
C ARG A 27 14.59 -8.04 -8.46
N GLN A 28 13.31 -7.97 -8.12
CA GLN A 28 12.50 -6.77 -8.18
C GLN A 28 12.53 -6.07 -6.82
N VAL A 29 12.48 -4.75 -6.80
CA VAL A 29 12.53 -3.94 -5.59
C VAL A 29 11.47 -2.84 -5.65
N ILE A 30 10.79 -2.65 -4.52
CA ILE A 30 10.03 -1.44 -4.20
C ILE A 30 10.68 -0.80 -2.99
N MET A 31 11.07 0.46 -3.06
CA MET A 31 11.73 1.14 -1.96
C MET A 31 11.30 2.59 -1.81
N GLY A 32 11.31 3.10 -0.59
CA GLY A 32 10.87 4.47 -0.31
C GLY A 32 10.92 4.79 1.18
N LEU A 33 10.41 5.98 1.54
CA LEU A 33 10.38 6.45 2.91
C LEU A 33 9.16 5.90 3.63
N LEU A 34 9.38 5.26 4.78
CA LEU A 34 8.38 4.92 5.79
C LEU A 34 8.90 5.46 7.12
N PHE A 35 8.76 6.78 7.29
CA PHE A 35 9.46 7.55 8.33
C PHE A 35 9.28 6.93 9.73
N PRO A 36 10.37 6.71 10.51
CA PRO A 36 11.73 7.24 10.32
C PRO A 36 12.67 6.38 9.46
N TYR A 37 12.16 5.38 8.74
CA TYR A 37 12.99 4.39 8.05
C TYR A 37 12.97 4.56 6.53
N LEU A 38 14.07 4.17 5.89
CA LEU A 38 14.10 3.84 4.48
C LEU A 38 13.90 2.33 4.35
N VAL A 39 12.93 1.91 3.56
CA VAL A 39 12.56 0.50 3.44
C VAL A 39 12.65 0.08 1.99
N ALA A 40 13.17 -1.13 1.76
CA ALA A 40 13.18 -1.79 0.46
C ALA A 40 12.61 -3.20 0.59
N TYR A 41 11.50 -3.45 -0.11
CA TYR A 41 10.95 -4.79 -0.28
C TYR A 41 11.55 -5.42 -1.52
N ILE A 42 12.06 -6.64 -1.36
CA ILE A 42 12.76 -7.39 -2.40
C ILE A 42 11.88 -8.57 -2.78
N PHE A 43 11.63 -8.73 -4.07
CA PHE A 43 10.80 -9.79 -4.63
C PHE A 43 11.61 -10.64 -5.61
N SER A 44 11.26 -11.91 -5.73
CA SER A 44 11.76 -12.78 -6.80
C SER A 44 11.19 -12.36 -8.16
N GLU A 45 11.74 -12.95 -9.24
CA GLU A 45 11.29 -12.72 -10.61
C GLU A 45 9.83 -13.14 -10.84
N ASP A 46 9.33 -14.11 -10.07
CA ASP A 46 7.92 -14.54 -10.10
C ASP A 46 7.00 -13.66 -9.23
N GLY A 47 7.52 -12.59 -8.64
CA GLY A 47 6.76 -11.64 -7.83
C GLY A 47 6.55 -12.03 -6.37
N SER A 48 7.06 -13.18 -5.91
CA SER A 48 6.96 -13.57 -4.50
C SER A 48 7.85 -12.69 -3.61
N LEU A 49 7.38 -12.31 -2.42
CA LEU A 49 8.19 -11.54 -1.47
C LEU A 49 9.38 -12.38 -1.00
N PHE A 50 10.60 -11.91 -1.28
CA PHE A 50 11.84 -12.56 -0.84
C PHE A 50 12.27 -12.08 0.55
N GLY A 51 12.04 -10.80 0.86
CA GLY A 51 12.36 -10.20 2.16
C GLY A 51 12.33 -8.68 2.10
N ARG A 52 12.75 -8.03 3.19
CA ARG A 52 12.87 -6.57 3.29
C ARG A 52 14.21 -6.15 3.89
N GLU A 53 14.70 -5.01 3.46
CA GLU A 53 15.80 -4.29 4.09
C GLU A 53 15.26 -2.98 4.69
N VAL A 54 15.71 -2.66 5.91
CA VAL A 54 15.32 -1.45 6.63
C VAL A 54 16.60 -0.71 7.00
N ARG A 55 16.63 0.60 6.75
CA ARG A 55 17.72 1.50 7.14
C ARG A 55 17.16 2.69 7.88
N ASP A 56 17.94 3.22 8.81
CA ASP A 56 17.59 4.49 9.45
C ASP A 56 17.75 5.65 8.46
N CYS A 57 16.84 6.61 8.51
CA CYS A 57 17.05 7.88 7.84
C CYS A 57 18.17 8.66 8.56
N GLU A 58 19.26 8.96 7.86
CA GLU A 58 20.44 9.61 8.45
C GLU A 58 20.18 11.05 8.88
N TYR A 59 19.15 11.66 8.30
CA TYR A 59 18.79 13.05 8.51
C TYR A 59 17.36 13.09 9.03
N LEU A 60 17.12 13.81 10.13
CA LEU A 60 15.76 14.00 10.61
C LEU A 60 15.17 15.26 9.97
N PRO A 61 13.91 15.22 9.50
CA PRO A 61 13.22 16.41 9.04
C PRO A 61 13.04 17.40 10.20
N PRO A 62 12.89 18.70 9.92
CA PRO A 62 12.57 19.69 10.94
C PRO A 62 11.32 19.28 11.72
N ASN A 63 11.41 19.30 13.05
CA ASN A 63 10.27 19.09 13.93
C ASN A 63 9.66 20.44 14.30
N ILE A 64 8.45 20.69 13.82
CA ILE A 64 7.68 21.89 14.10
C ILE A 64 6.47 21.47 14.94
N GLN A 65 6.47 21.84 16.23
CA GLN A 65 5.35 21.55 17.14
C GLN A 65 5.00 20.04 17.24
N ASN A 66 6.00 19.17 17.36
CA ASN A 66 5.84 17.70 17.37
C ASN A 66 5.33 17.11 16.05
N ASN A 67 5.38 17.87 14.95
CA ASN A 67 5.12 17.36 13.61
C ASN A 67 6.39 17.43 12.77
N PHE A 68 6.81 16.29 12.23
CA PHE A 68 7.96 16.19 11.35
C PHE A 68 7.57 16.67 9.96
N ASN A 69 8.16 17.77 9.50
CA ASN A 69 7.94 18.27 8.15
C ASN A 69 8.77 17.47 7.14
N ILE A 70 8.28 16.30 6.74
CA ILE A 70 8.93 15.46 5.73
C ILE A 70 9.00 16.14 4.36
N TYR A 71 8.30 17.26 4.13
CA TYR A 71 8.37 18.02 2.88
C TYR A 71 9.39 19.17 2.93
N ASP A 72 10.17 19.29 4.01
CA ASP A 72 11.25 20.26 4.07
C ASP A 72 12.28 20.00 2.96
N LYS A 73 12.64 21.07 2.24
CA LYS A 73 13.50 20.97 1.06
C LYS A 73 14.88 20.40 1.37
N VAL A 74 15.50 20.81 2.48
CA VAL A 74 16.85 20.36 2.85
C VAL A 74 16.80 18.89 3.26
N PHE A 75 15.76 18.48 3.99
CA PHE A 75 15.52 17.07 4.29
C PHE A 75 15.34 16.24 3.02
N GLN A 76 14.50 16.69 2.08
CA GLN A 76 14.25 16.00 0.81
C GLN A 76 15.53 15.85 -0.04
N GLU A 77 16.37 16.88 -0.11
CA GLU A 77 17.67 16.80 -0.81
C GLU A 77 18.61 15.76 -0.16
N ASN A 78 18.66 15.71 1.18
CA ASN A 78 19.46 14.71 1.89
C ASN A 78 18.90 13.29 1.74
N LEU A 79 17.57 13.15 1.78
CA LEU A 79 16.87 11.90 1.59
C LEU A 79 17.15 11.31 0.19
N GLU A 80 17.05 12.13 -0.87
CA GLU A 80 17.38 11.70 -2.23
C GLU A 80 18.84 11.26 -2.33
N ASN A 81 19.78 12.00 -1.72
CA ASN A 81 21.20 11.60 -1.70
C ASN A 81 21.39 10.23 -1.02
N GLN A 82 20.65 9.94 0.05
CA GLN A 82 20.69 8.65 0.74
C GLN A 82 20.11 7.52 -0.13
N PHE A 83 19.00 7.78 -0.83
CA PHE A 83 18.43 6.84 -1.80
C PHE A 83 19.36 6.61 -2.99
N GLU A 84 19.98 7.64 -3.56
CA GLU A 84 20.96 7.51 -4.64
C GLU A 84 22.16 6.66 -4.22
N ALA A 85 22.70 6.87 -3.01
CA ALA A 85 23.75 6.01 -2.47
C ALA A 85 23.29 4.55 -2.35
N TRP A 86 22.08 4.31 -1.86
CA TRP A 86 21.51 2.96 -1.72
C TRP A 86 21.25 2.30 -3.08
N LYS A 87 20.60 3.01 -4.02
CA LYS A 87 20.35 2.57 -5.40
C LYS A 87 21.66 2.13 -6.08
N ASN A 88 22.72 2.93 -5.96
CA ASN A 88 24.04 2.59 -6.49
C ASN A 88 24.65 1.33 -5.83
N GLN A 89 24.50 1.19 -4.51
CA GLN A 89 25.01 0.02 -3.78
C GLN A 89 24.36 -1.29 -4.24
N ILE A 90 23.03 -1.30 -4.44
CA ILE A 90 22.30 -2.51 -4.85
C ILE A 90 22.29 -2.72 -6.38
N GLY A 91 22.82 -1.75 -7.13
CA GLY A 91 22.80 -1.77 -8.59
C GLY A 91 21.38 -1.70 -9.14
N PHE A 92 20.57 -0.83 -8.54
CA PHE A 92 19.20 -0.54 -8.93
C PHE A 92 19.12 -0.04 -10.37
N GLN A 93 18.11 -0.51 -11.11
CA GLN A 93 17.72 -0.04 -12.43
C GLN A 93 16.22 0.24 -12.38
N PRO A 94 15.77 1.49 -12.65
CA PRO A 94 14.34 1.84 -12.61
C PRO A 94 13.54 0.98 -13.61
N GLU A 95 12.48 0.35 -13.13
CA GLU A 95 11.60 -0.51 -13.93
C GLU A 95 10.27 -0.77 -13.20
N THR A 96 9.17 -0.90 -13.95
CA THR A 96 7.90 -1.40 -13.39
C THR A 96 8.08 -2.84 -12.90
N VAL A 97 7.83 -3.07 -11.61
CA VAL A 97 7.89 -4.41 -11.03
C VAL A 97 6.53 -5.09 -11.09
N LYS A 98 6.49 -6.41 -10.93
CA LYS A 98 5.29 -7.24 -10.88
C LYS A 98 5.38 -8.15 -9.66
N VAL A 99 4.49 -7.97 -8.72
CA VAL A 99 4.53 -8.67 -7.43
C VAL A 99 3.24 -9.42 -7.20
N LYS A 100 3.29 -10.48 -6.38
CA LYS A 100 2.09 -11.14 -5.85
C LYS A 100 1.51 -10.34 -4.70
N VAL A 101 0.31 -10.70 -4.26
CA VAL A 101 -0.23 -10.15 -3.01
C VAL A 101 0.74 -10.43 -1.87
N PHE A 102 1.01 -9.41 -1.07
CA PHE A 102 1.77 -9.50 0.17
C PHE A 102 1.23 -8.48 1.16
N PHE A 103 1.51 -8.70 2.44
CA PHE A 103 1.23 -7.73 3.49
C PHE A 103 2.31 -7.81 4.57
N ASP A 104 2.81 -6.65 4.98
CA ASP A 104 3.76 -6.47 6.07
C ASP A 104 3.07 -5.70 7.19
N GLU A 105 2.79 -6.39 8.30
CA GLU A 105 2.10 -5.82 9.47
C GLU A 105 2.92 -4.74 10.18
N ASP A 106 4.27 -4.85 10.16
CA ASP A 106 5.13 -3.93 10.91
C ASP A 106 5.11 -2.52 10.31
N PHE A 107 4.93 -2.44 8.99
CA PHE A 107 4.93 -1.19 8.23
C PHE A 107 3.59 -0.86 7.58
N GLN A 108 2.61 -1.75 7.68
CA GLN A 108 1.32 -1.67 6.99
C GLN A 108 1.48 -1.45 5.47
N VAL A 109 2.38 -2.21 4.86
CA VAL A 109 2.64 -2.16 3.41
C VAL A 109 2.16 -3.43 2.76
N GLY A 110 1.49 -3.32 1.61
CA GLY A 110 1.01 -4.49 0.90
C GLY A 110 0.09 -4.17 -0.26
N ILE A 111 -0.57 -5.21 -0.74
CA ILE A 111 -1.53 -5.11 -1.85
C ILE A 111 -2.88 -5.62 -1.39
N GLU A 112 -3.92 -4.86 -1.71
CA GLU A 112 -5.30 -5.31 -1.61
C GLU A 112 -5.96 -5.27 -2.99
N GLU A 113 -6.67 -6.33 -3.33
CA GLU A 113 -7.36 -6.41 -4.62
C GLU A 113 -8.61 -5.53 -4.65
N ILE A 114 -9.25 -5.32 -3.51
CA ILE A 114 -10.50 -4.56 -3.36
C ILE A 114 -10.26 -3.45 -2.33
N PRO A 115 -10.57 -2.17 -2.64
CA PRO A 115 -10.42 -1.08 -1.68
C PRO A 115 -11.45 -1.21 -0.54
N GLU A 116 -11.10 -0.73 0.65
CA GLU A 116 -11.93 -0.89 1.86
C GLU A 116 -13.37 -0.38 1.66
N HIS A 117 -13.57 0.72 0.93
CA HIS A 117 -14.90 1.29 0.69
C HIS A 117 -15.79 0.46 -0.24
N LEU A 118 -15.22 -0.49 -1.00
CA LEU A 118 -15.97 -1.43 -1.85
C LEU A 118 -16.13 -2.81 -1.22
N LYS A 119 -15.47 -3.09 -0.08
CA LYS A 119 -15.64 -4.37 0.62
C LYS A 119 -17.05 -4.45 1.20
N GLU A 120 -17.70 -5.59 0.98
CA GLU A 120 -18.98 -5.89 1.60
C GLU A 120 -18.78 -5.94 3.12
N THR A 121 -19.50 -5.12 3.87
CA THR A 121 -19.54 -5.19 5.33
C THR A 121 -20.39 -6.39 5.72
N HIS A 122 -19.83 -7.60 5.58
CA HIS A 122 -20.50 -8.79 6.09
C HIS A 122 -20.76 -8.60 7.60
N GLU A 123 -22.04 -8.59 7.95
CA GLU A 123 -22.59 -8.60 9.31
C GLU A 123 -22.43 -7.30 10.14
N GLY A 124 -23.12 -6.22 9.74
CA GLY A 124 -23.48 -5.12 10.66
C GLY A 124 -22.30 -4.36 11.29
N GLY A 125 -21.12 -4.48 10.69
CA GLY A 125 -19.92 -3.77 11.09
C GLY A 125 -19.60 -2.68 10.09
N SER A 126 -20.01 -1.45 10.39
CA SER A 126 -19.53 -0.26 9.67
C SER A 126 -17.99 -0.30 9.57
N PRO A 127 -17.37 0.16 8.47
CA PRO A 127 -15.91 0.31 8.36
C PRO A 127 -15.31 1.12 9.53
N PHE A 128 -16.15 1.95 10.16
CA PHE A 128 -15.83 2.66 11.41
C PHE A 128 -15.57 1.74 12.61
N LYS A 129 -16.22 0.57 12.74
CA LYS A 129 -15.95 -0.38 13.85
C LYS A 129 -14.51 -0.92 13.78
N ARG A 130 -13.97 -1.13 12.58
CA ARG A 130 -12.58 -1.58 12.40
C ARG A 130 -11.59 -0.47 12.77
N TRP A 131 -11.87 0.78 12.40
CA TRP A 131 -11.08 1.95 12.81
C TRP A 131 -11.14 2.19 14.32
N LEU A 132 -12.31 2.00 14.96
CA LEU A 132 -12.48 2.13 16.42
C LEU A 132 -11.74 1.05 17.22
N ASN A 133 -11.69 -0.19 16.71
CA ASN A 133 -10.84 -1.25 17.27
C ASN A 133 -9.34 -0.92 17.19
N ILE A 134 -8.92 -0.10 16.22
CA ILE A 134 -7.53 0.36 16.06
C ILE A 134 -7.21 1.53 17.00
N VAL A 135 -8.15 2.48 17.20
CA VAL A 135 -7.89 3.67 18.04
C VAL A 135 -8.12 3.45 19.54
N GLY A 136 -8.71 2.33 19.97
CA GLY A 136 -8.76 1.91 21.37
C GLY A 136 -9.47 2.85 22.35
N GLU A 137 -10.13 3.90 21.86
CA GLU A 137 -10.67 5.00 22.68
C GLU A 137 -12.20 5.02 22.83
N ILE A 138 -12.93 4.10 22.19
CA ILE A 138 -14.40 4.00 22.35
C ILE A 138 -14.76 2.61 22.86
N SER A 139 -15.49 2.56 23.98
CA SER A 139 -16.00 1.31 24.53
C SER A 139 -17.04 0.67 23.59
N GLU A 140 -17.05 -0.67 23.48
CA GLU A 140 -18.05 -1.40 22.65
C GLU A 140 -19.50 -0.99 22.99
N GLU A 141 -19.77 -0.61 24.24
CA GLU A 141 -21.08 -0.17 24.73
C GLU A 141 -21.56 1.16 24.10
N GLU A 142 -20.67 2.10 23.81
CA GLU A 142 -21.05 3.40 23.20
C GLU A 142 -21.29 3.30 21.68
N VAL A 143 -20.79 2.25 21.03
CA VAL A 143 -20.91 2.04 19.58
C VAL A 143 -22.22 1.33 19.20
N LEU A 144 -22.82 0.57 20.14
CA LEU A 144 -23.98 -0.27 19.87
C LEU A 144 -25.34 0.45 19.94
N ASP A 145 -25.40 1.68 20.45
CA ASP A 145 -26.65 2.47 20.57
C ASP A 145 -26.83 3.52 19.45
N GLY A 146 -25.93 3.55 18.47
CA GLY A 146 -26.09 4.38 17.27
C GLY A 146 -27.07 3.73 16.29
N ASP A 147 -28.25 4.32 16.14
CA ASP A 147 -29.22 4.01 15.06
C ASP A 147 -28.63 4.47 13.72
N TRP A 148 -27.64 3.73 13.22
CA TRP A 148 -27.05 3.98 11.92
C TRP A 148 -28.08 3.63 10.85
N PRO A 149 -28.35 4.53 9.89
CA PRO A 149 -29.29 4.22 8.82
C PRO A 149 -28.83 2.96 8.10
N GLU A 150 -29.77 2.03 7.88
CA GLU A 150 -29.52 0.89 7.02
C GLU A 150 -29.10 1.38 5.63
N GLU A 151 -28.09 0.74 5.05
CA GLU A 151 -27.68 0.98 3.67
C GLU A 151 -28.89 0.80 2.74
N THR A 152 -29.15 1.82 1.92
CA THR A 152 -30.25 1.79 0.97
C THR A 152 -29.97 0.81 -0.16
N GLN A 153 -31.02 0.34 -0.83
CA GLN A 153 -30.87 -0.54 -2.00
C GLN A 153 -30.05 0.13 -3.11
N GLU A 154 -30.20 1.44 -3.31
CA GLU A 154 -29.45 2.23 -4.30
C GLU A 154 -27.94 2.26 -3.97
N GLU A 155 -27.57 2.55 -2.71
CA GLU A 155 -26.17 2.52 -2.26
C GLU A 155 -25.52 1.13 -2.43
N ARG A 156 -26.28 0.06 -2.20
CA ARG A 156 -25.80 -1.30 -2.41
C ARG A 156 -25.55 -1.59 -3.89
N GLU A 157 -26.49 -1.22 -4.77
CA GLU A 157 -26.37 -1.40 -6.22
C GLU A 157 -25.17 -0.62 -6.77
N ASP A 158 -25.00 0.64 -6.36
CA ASP A 158 -23.85 1.47 -6.73
C ASP A 158 -22.52 0.86 -6.29
N ARG A 159 -22.44 0.32 -5.06
CA ARG A 159 -21.23 -0.37 -4.57
C ARG A 159 -20.94 -1.63 -5.37
N GLU A 160 -21.96 -2.45 -5.66
CA GLU A 160 -21.80 -3.69 -6.43
C GLU A 160 -21.35 -3.40 -7.87
N GLU A 161 -21.91 -2.37 -8.51
CA GLU A 161 -21.48 -1.92 -9.83
C GLU A 161 -20.03 -1.41 -9.79
N GLY A 162 -19.68 -0.57 -8.80
CA GLY A 162 -18.33 -0.07 -8.61
C GLY A 162 -17.30 -1.17 -8.35
N LEU A 163 -17.64 -2.17 -7.52
CA LEU A 163 -16.78 -3.34 -7.28
C LEU A 163 -16.56 -4.15 -8.56
N LYS A 164 -17.62 -4.36 -9.34
CA LYS A 164 -17.52 -5.07 -10.61
C LYS A 164 -16.63 -4.32 -11.60
N GLU A 165 -16.84 -3.02 -11.78
CA GLU A 165 -16.02 -2.19 -12.67
C GLU A 165 -14.55 -2.20 -12.21
N TRP A 166 -14.31 -2.07 -10.91
CA TRP A 166 -12.96 -2.11 -10.32
C TRP A 166 -12.20 -3.40 -10.68
N LEU A 167 -12.86 -4.55 -10.50
CA LEU A 167 -12.29 -5.86 -10.80
C LEU A 167 -12.12 -6.09 -12.31
N GLU A 168 -13.10 -5.70 -13.13
CA GLU A 168 -13.04 -5.79 -14.60
C GLU A 168 -11.90 -4.94 -15.18
N ASN A 169 -11.65 -3.77 -14.59
CA ASN A 169 -10.55 -2.90 -14.97
C ASN A 169 -9.18 -3.41 -14.49
N GLY A 170 -9.14 -4.44 -13.63
CA GLY A 170 -7.91 -4.97 -13.07
C GLY A 170 -7.21 -3.97 -12.15
N ASN A 171 -7.98 -3.11 -11.48
CA ASN A 171 -7.44 -2.19 -10.49
C ASN A 171 -7.08 -2.93 -9.20
N PHE A 172 -6.31 -2.28 -8.34
CA PHE A 172 -5.93 -2.76 -7.01
C PHE A 172 -5.44 -1.59 -6.14
N VAL A 173 -5.33 -1.82 -4.83
CA VAL A 173 -4.78 -0.85 -3.88
C VAL A 173 -3.38 -1.28 -3.49
N PHE A 174 -2.43 -0.37 -3.57
CA PHE A 174 -1.11 -0.53 -2.98
C PHE A 174 -1.01 0.33 -1.72
N TRP A 175 -0.76 -0.31 -0.58
CA TRP A 175 -0.60 0.35 0.70
C TRP A 175 0.88 0.70 0.91
N TRP A 176 1.18 2.00 0.99
CA TRP A 176 2.51 2.50 1.30
C TRP A 176 2.42 3.75 2.19
N ALA A 177 2.26 3.55 3.50
CA ALA A 177 1.88 4.56 4.50
C ALA A 177 0.51 5.26 4.27
N LYS A 178 0.01 5.25 3.03
CA LYS A 178 -1.33 5.63 2.59
C LYS A 178 -1.74 4.74 1.40
N ASP A 179 -2.98 4.88 0.99
CA ASP A 179 -3.58 4.12 -0.08
C ASP A 179 -3.16 4.71 -1.42
N TYR A 180 -2.72 3.86 -2.35
CA TYR A 180 -2.52 4.21 -3.74
C TYR A 180 -3.47 3.36 -4.57
N TYR A 181 -4.39 4.01 -5.27
CA TYR A 181 -5.35 3.33 -6.16
C TYR A 181 -4.66 3.15 -7.51
N MET A 182 -4.34 1.89 -7.82
CA MET A 182 -3.51 1.51 -8.94
C MET A 182 -4.35 0.97 -10.10
N SER A 183 -4.02 1.40 -11.32
CA SER A 183 -4.55 0.78 -12.54
C SER A 183 -3.88 -0.56 -12.81
N LYS A 184 -4.47 -1.38 -13.69
CA LYS A 184 -3.91 -2.69 -14.12
C LYS A 184 -2.50 -2.63 -14.72
N ASP A 185 -2.06 -1.46 -15.16
CA ASP A 185 -0.71 -1.25 -15.71
C ASP A 185 0.29 -0.77 -14.63
N GLY A 186 -0.19 -0.63 -13.39
CA GLY A 186 0.62 -0.30 -12.24
C GLY A 186 0.89 1.19 -12.07
N LYS A 187 0.03 2.06 -12.59
CA LYS A 187 0.13 3.51 -12.39
C LYS A 187 -0.83 3.95 -11.30
N VAL A 188 -0.40 4.92 -10.50
CA VAL A 188 -1.26 5.59 -9.51
C VAL A 188 -2.28 6.44 -10.25
N GLU A 189 -3.56 6.18 -10.03
CA GLU A 189 -4.68 6.99 -10.54
C GLU A 189 -5.16 7.99 -9.47
N SER A 190 -5.10 7.62 -8.19
CA SER A 190 -5.41 8.48 -7.05
C SER A 190 -4.70 8.03 -5.75
N THR A 191 -4.65 8.93 -4.77
CA THR A 191 -4.10 8.72 -3.42
C THR A 191 -5.01 9.32 -2.36
#